data_AF-A0A0K2U9U8-F1
#
_entry.id   AF-A0A0K2U9U8-F1
#
_cell.length_a   1.000
_cell.length_b   1.000
_cell.length_c   1.000
_cell.angle_alpha   90.00
_cell.angle_beta   90.00
_cell.angle_gamma   90.00
#
_symmetry.space_group_name_H-M   'P 1'
#
loop_
_entity.id
_entity.type
_entity.pdbx_description
1 polymer ?
#
loop_
_entity_poly.entity_id
_entity_poly.type
_entity_poly.pdbx_seq_one_letter_code
_entity_poly.pdbx_strand_id
1 'polypeptide(L)'
;MNSFYLVLMACFFQGINGKISATECVDDSEQSCKSQESRCFIPSVQFSCPQTCGVCNARCKDYKGDCSVEEMQCGYNLTFPIECPKTCAKCDVCEDLIDTAICMESLDDCTNAYMRYACRKTCLYCIDSCNDVGSEDFCNIQKLSGSCENNEVVKKMCKKTCNICEFEQC
;
A
#
# COMPACT_ATOMS: atom_id res chain seq x y z
N MET A 1 -21.79 -44.78 26.21
CA MET A 1 -21.84 -43.39 26.71
C MET A 1 -20.63 -42.65 26.19
N ASN A 2 -20.91 -41.65 25.34
CA ASN A 2 -20.17 -40.41 25.11
C ASN A 2 -18.86 -40.45 24.31
N SER A 3 -18.97 -40.90 23.06
CA SER A 3 -18.08 -40.57 21.95
C SER A 3 -18.60 -39.33 21.22
N PHE A 4 -18.54 -38.14 21.84
CA PHE A 4 -19.03 -36.89 21.24
C PHE A 4 -18.15 -35.65 21.49
N TYR A 5 -16.98 -35.79 22.12
CA TYR A 5 -16.15 -34.63 22.51
C TYR A 5 -15.09 -34.19 21.47
N LEU A 6 -14.90 -34.91 20.36
CA LEU A 6 -13.84 -34.63 19.39
C LEU A 6 -14.24 -33.77 18.19
N VAL A 7 -15.47 -33.26 18.12
CA VAL A 7 -15.99 -32.52 16.93
C VAL A 7 -16.15 -31.00 17.17
N LEU A 8 -15.80 -30.46 18.34
CA LEU A 8 -16.04 -29.04 18.69
C LEU A 8 -14.78 -28.17 18.85
N MET A 9 -13.64 -28.56 18.29
CA MET A 9 -12.39 -27.76 18.31
C MET A 9 -11.83 -27.53 16.90
N ALA A 10 -12.68 -27.12 15.95
CA ALA A 10 -12.25 -26.75 14.59
C ALA A 10 -12.70 -25.35 14.15
N CYS A 11 -13.18 -24.49 15.06
CA CYS A 11 -13.77 -23.19 14.69
C CYS A 11 -13.00 -21.93 15.13
N PHE A 12 -11.74 -22.00 15.59
CA PHE A 12 -11.09 -20.80 16.19
C PHE A 12 -9.67 -20.48 15.72
N PHE A 13 -9.25 -20.90 14.52
CA PHE A 13 -7.96 -20.45 13.95
C PHE A 13 -8.01 -20.15 12.45
N GLN A 14 -9.13 -19.67 11.94
CA GLN A 14 -9.10 -18.86 10.73
C GLN A 14 -9.17 -17.42 11.22
N GLY A 15 -8.01 -16.85 11.56
CA GLY A 15 -7.88 -15.40 11.73
C GLY A 15 -8.34 -14.78 10.43
N ILE A 16 -9.48 -14.08 10.47
CA ILE A 16 -10.05 -13.47 9.28
C ILE A 16 -9.26 -12.21 9.05
N ASN A 17 -8.09 -12.29 8.41
CA ASN A 17 -7.38 -11.07 8.00
C ASN A 17 -8.39 -10.11 7.34
N GLY A 18 -8.31 -8.82 7.69
CA GLY A 18 -9.17 -7.79 7.11
C GLY A 18 -9.25 -7.95 5.59
N LYS A 19 -10.41 -7.65 5.03
CA LYS A 19 -10.67 -7.90 3.61
C LYS A 19 -10.66 -6.59 2.86
N ILE A 20 -9.84 -6.51 1.82
CA ILE A 20 -9.83 -5.39 0.86
C ILE A 20 -10.05 -5.96 -0.54
N SER A 21 -11.13 -5.54 -1.19
CA SER A 21 -11.46 -5.92 -2.56
C SER A 21 -12.22 -4.80 -3.24
N ALA A 22 -12.57 -5.00 -4.52
CA ALA A 22 -13.37 -4.02 -5.26
C ALA A 22 -14.79 -3.81 -4.69
N THR A 23 -15.36 -4.83 -4.03
CA THR A 23 -16.76 -4.82 -3.56
C THR A 23 -16.90 -4.81 -2.05
N GLU A 24 -15.86 -5.23 -1.34
CA GLU A 24 -15.90 -5.42 0.10
C GLU A 24 -14.61 -4.89 0.72
N CYS A 25 -14.76 -4.11 1.79
CA CYS A 25 -13.67 -3.55 2.54
C CYS A 25 -14.07 -3.51 4.02
N VAL A 26 -13.54 -4.44 4.82
CA VAL A 26 -13.96 -4.67 6.21
C VAL A 26 -12.76 -5.00 7.11
N ASP A 27 -12.84 -4.53 8.35
CA ASP A 27 -11.90 -4.89 9.42
C ASP A 27 -12.02 -6.37 9.80
N ASP A 28 -10.92 -6.98 10.26
CA ASP A 28 -10.93 -8.31 10.91
C ASP A 28 -11.77 -8.28 12.20
N SER A 29 -11.42 -7.36 13.09
CA SER A 29 -12.08 -7.19 14.38
C SER A 29 -12.16 -5.72 14.76
N GLU A 30 -13.37 -5.17 14.78
CA GLU A 30 -13.62 -3.76 15.10
C GLU A 30 -12.97 -3.34 16.44
N GLN A 31 -13.09 -4.17 17.48
CA GLN A 31 -12.51 -3.87 18.79
C GLN A 31 -10.97 -3.89 18.78
N SER A 32 -10.37 -4.85 18.07
CA SER A 32 -8.92 -4.93 17.91
C SER A 32 -8.39 -3.73 17.12
N CYS A 33 -9.09 -3.37 16.04
CA CYS A 33 -8.69 -2.29 15.14
C CYS A 33 -8.75 -0.91 15.81
N LYS A 34 -9.78 -0.63 16.62
CA LYS A 34 -9.84 0.61 17.42
C LYS A 34 -8.63 0.82 18.32
N SER A 35 -8.07 -0.26 18.87
CA SER A 35 -6.86 -0.16 19.71
C SER A 35 -5.56 0.06 18.93
N GLN A 36 -5.61 -0.03 17.60
CA GLN A 36 -4.46 0.07 16.70
C GLN A 36 -4.56 1.26 15.73
N GLU A 37 -5.55 2.13 15.88
CA GLU A 37 -5.83 3.26 14.98
C GLU A 37 -4.59 4.17 14.76
N SER A 38 -3.85 4.46 15.83
CA SER A 38 -2.60 5.25 15.75
C SER A 38 -1.46 4.57 14.99
N ARG A 39 -1.61 3.30 14.61
CA ARG A 39 -0.62 2.49 13.89
C ARG A 39 -1.00 2.24 12.45
N CYS A 40 -2.01 2.95 11.94
CA CYS A 40 -2.52 2.78 10.59
C CYS A 40 -1.50 3.09 9.48
N PHE A 41 -0.36 3.71 9.75
CA PHE A 41 0.71 3.78 8.76
C PHE A 41 1.40 2.43 8.51
N ILE A 42 1.30 1.45 9.42
CA ILE A 42 1.92 0.13 9.26
C ILE A 42 1.10 -0.74 8.28
N PRO A 43 1.69 -1.30 7.20
CA PRO A 43 0.95 -2.05 6.19
C PRO A 43 0.12 -3.23 6.71
N SER A 44 0.64 -3.98 7.68
CA SER A 44 -0.10 -5.10 8.28
C SER A 44 -1.35 -4.64 9.02
N VAL A 45 -1.32 -3.45 9.65
CA VAL A 45 -2.48 -2.86 10.32
C VAL A 45 -3.47 -2.34 9.28
N GLN A 46 -3.00 -1.68 8.21
CA GLN A 46 -3.86 -1.23 7.10
C GLN A 46 -4.67 -2.37 6.50
N PHE A 47 -4.03 -3.53 6.31
CA PHE A 47 -4.70 -4.69 5.72
C PHE A 47 -5.64 -5.40 6.70
N SER A 48 -5.28 -5.45 7.98
CA SER A 48 -6.13 -6.05 9.01
C SER A 48 -7.33 -5.17 9.40
N CYS A 49 -7.16 -3.85 9.28
CA CYS A 49 -8.08 -2.83 9.76
C CYS A 49 -8.37 -1.74 8.71
N PRO A 50 -8.74 -2.09 7.46
CA PRO A 50 -8.86 -1.12 6.38
C PRO A 50 -10.00 -0.12 6.55
N GLN A 51 -11.07 -0.46 7.27
CA GLN A 51 -12.15 0.49 7.60
C GLN A 51 -11.71 1.46 8.69
N THR A 52 -11.20 0.94 9.81
CA THR A 52 -10.70 1.78 10.91
C THR A 52 -9.60 2.72 10.42
N CYS A 53 -8.69 2.25 9.58
CA CYS A 53 -7.63 3.08 9.02
C CYS A 53 -8.07 4.03 7.90
N GLY A 54 -9.32 3.96 7.43
CA GLY A 54 -9.80 4.78 6.31
C GLY A 54 -9.33 4.33 4.92
N VAL A 55 -8.59 3.22 4.81
CA VAL A 55 -8.12 2.63 3.54
C VAL A 55 -9.28 2.38 2.58
N CYS A 56 -10.44 1.97 3.10
CA CYS A 56 -11.62 1.73 2.27
C CYS A 56 -12.05 2.96 1.45
N ASN A 57 -11.79 4.17 1.95
CA ASN A 57 -12.16 5.43 1.30
C ASN A 57 -11.16 5.87 0.22
N ALA A 58 -9.94 5.31 0.21
CA ALA A 58 -8.94 5.63 -0.79
C ALA A 58 -9.39 5.15 -2.19
N ARG A 59 -9.15 5.99 -3.20
CA ARG A 59 -9.45 5.68 -4.61
C ARG A 59 -8.41 4.73 -5.20
N CYS A 60 -7.17 4.88 -4.76
CA CYS A 60 -6.05 4.05 -5.15
C CYS A 60 -5.49 3.32 -3.92
N LYS A 61 -5.66 2.00 -3.89
CA LYS A 61 -5.27 1.11 -2.79
C LYS A 61 -4.89 -0.26 -3.31
N ASP A 62 -4.08 -0.97 -2.52
CA ASP A 62 -3.69 -2.34 -2.80
C ASP A 62 -4.67 -3.35 -2.18
N TYR A 63 -4.78 -4.51 -2.81
CA TYR A 63 -5.69 -5.60 -2.41
C TYR A 63 -4.97 -6.78 -1.76
N LYS A 64 -3.64 -6.70 -1.62
CA LYS A 64 -2.79 -7.71 -0.99
C LYS A 64 -1.88 -7.06 0.05
N GLY A 65 -1.74 -7.69 1.22
CA GLY A 65 -1.04 -7.09 2.36
C GLY A 65 0.50 -7.07 2.23
N ASP A 66 1.08 -7.81 1.30
CA ASP A 66 2.53 -7.93 1.10
C ASP A 66 3.06 -7.08 -0.07
N CYS A 67 2.20 -6.23 -0.68
CA CYS A 67 2.57 -5.42 -1.84
C CYS A 67 3.85 -4.59 -1.61
N SER A 68 4.00 -3.98 -0.43
CA SER A 68 5.18 -3.17 -0.10
C SER A 68 6.48 -3.97 0.02
N VAL A 69 6.40 -5.27 0.31
CA VAL A 69 7.57 -6.16 0.44
C VAL A 69 7.91 -6.80 -0.90
N GLU A 70 6.91 -7.02 -1.73
CA GLU A 70 7.04 -7.69 -3.03
C GLU A 70 7.13 -6.71 -4.21
N GLU A 71 7.43 -5.43 -3.97
CA GLU A 71 7.47 -4.36 -4.98
C GLU A 71 8.28 -4.70 -6.24
N MET A 72 9.36 -5.48 -6.10
CA MET A 72 10.16 -5.97 -7.23
C MET A 72 9.33 -6.72 -8.28
N GLN A 73 8.20 -7.32 -7.90
CA GLN A 73 7.31 -8.03 -8.81
C GLN A 73 6.58 -7.12 -9.80
N CYS A 74 6.47 -5.82 -9.52
CA CYS A 74 5.81 -4.86 -10.42
C CYS A 74 6.42 -4.86 -11.83
N GLY A 75 7.73 -5.09 -11.94
CA GLY A 75 8.46 -5.07 -13.21
C GLY A 75 8.34 -6.36 -14.04
N TYR A 76 7.91 -7.48 -13.46
CA TYR A 76 8.05 -8.81 -14.10
C TYR A 76 6.80 -9.69 -14.02
N ASN A 77 5.96 -9.53 -12.98
CA ASN A 77 4.75 -10.30 -12.79
C ASN A 77 3.55 -9.51 -13.29
N LEU A 78 2.84 -10.01 -14.31
CA LEU A 78 1.69 -9.31 -14.90
C LEU A 78 0.46 -9.24 -13.99
N THR A 79 0.33 -10.19 -13.05
CA THR A 79 -0.79 -10.24 -12.09
C THR A 79 -0.56 -9.28 -10.94
N PHE A 80 0.69 -9.10 -10.51
CA PHE A 80 1.01 -8.32 -9.32
C PHE A 80 0.53 -6.84 -9.41
N PRO A 81 0.69 -6.10 -10.51
CA PRO A 81 0.09 -4.77 -10.67
C PRO A 81 -1.45 -4.72 -10.64
N ILE A 82 -2.16 -5.84 -10.79
CA ILE A 82 -3.62 -5.91 -10.63
C ILE A 82 -3.99 -5.98 -9.15
N GLU A 83 -3.25 -6.76 -8.37
CA GLU A 83 -3.45 -6.94 -6.93
C GLU A 83 -2.87 -5.78 -6.12
N CYS A 84 -1.79 -5.17 -6.61
CA CYS A 84 -1.03 -4.09 -5.99
C CYS A 84 -0.99 -2.83 -6.88
N PRO A 85 -2.13 -2.29 -7.31
CA PRO A 85 -2.15 -1.18 -8.27
C PRO A 85 -1.56 0.12 -7.72
N LYS A 86 -1.57 0.35 -6.40
CA LYS A 86 -0.95 1.54 -5.79
C LYS A 86 0.56 1.36 -5.70
N THR A 87 1.05 0.24 -5.14
CA THR A 87 2.50 -0.03 -5.09
C THR A 87 3.11 -0.01 -6.49
N CYS A 88 2.45 -0.61 -7.49
CA CYS A 88 2.99 -0.66 -8.85
C CYS A 88 2.68 0.57 -9.71
N ALA A 89 2.20 1.68 -9.11
CA ALA A 89 1.83 2.92 -9.82
C ALA A 89 0.86 2.71 -11.02
N LYS A 90 0.02 1.67 -10.97
CA LYS A 90 -1.06 1.45 -11.95
C LYS A 90 -2.21 2.42 -11.71
N CYS A 91 -2.45 2.77 -10.45
CA CYS A 91 -3.08 4.02 -10.07
C CYS A 91 -2.06 4.87 -9.31
N ASP A 92 -2.01 6.17 -9.58
CA ASP A 92 -1.12 7.11 -8.88
C ASP A 92 -1.90 8.39 -8.62
N VAL A 93 -2.77 8.31 -7.62
CA VAL A 93 -3.58 9.43 -7.16
C VAL A 93 -2.85 10.08 -5.98
N CYS A 94 -2.66 11.39 -6.02
CA CYS A 94 -2.09 12.10 -4.88
C CYS A 94 -3.15 12.27 -3.77
N GLU A 95 -3.20 11.27 -2.90
CA GLU A 95 -4.05 11.19 -1.72
C GLU A 95 -3.34 10.45 -0.59
N ASP A 96 -3.83 10.63 0.63
CA ASP A 96 -3.47 9.74 1.72
C ASP A 96 -4.25 8.43 1.54
N LEU A 97 -3.57 7.30 1.76
CA LEU A 97 -4.17 5.98 1.76
C LEU A 97 -5.03 5.77 3.00
N ILE A 98 -4.61 6.33 4.13
CA ILE A 98 -5.33 6.25 5.41
C ILE A 98 -6.03 7.57 5.72
N ASP A 99 -6.80 7.61 6.81
CA ASP A 99 -7.46 8.84 7.24
C ASP A 99 -6.44 9.98 7.42
N THR A 100 -6.70 11.11 6.76
CA THR A 100 -5.84 12.29 6.81
C THR A 100 -5.68 12.83 8.23
N ALA A 101 -6.65 12.65 9.13
CA ALA A 101 -6.50 13.04 10.53
C ALA A 101 -5.33 12.30 11.20
N ILE A 102 -5.21 10.98 10.96
CA ILE A 102 -4.10 10.16 11.46
C ILE A 102 -2.78 10.66 10.85
N CYS A 103 -2.77 10.99 9.56
CA CYS A 103 -1.58 11.53 8.91
C CYS A 103 -1.11 12.87 9.51
N MET A 104 -2.05 13.76 9.86
CA MET A 104 -1.76 15.07 10.43
C MET A 104 -1.19 14.97 11.85
N GLU A 105 -1.58 13.95 12.61
CA GLU A 105 -1.06 13.70 13.97
C GLU A 105 0.39 13.20 13.98
N SER A 106 0.89 12.64 12.87
CA SER A 106 2.24 12.04 12.76
C SER A 106 3.12 12.72 11.70
N LEU A 107 2.93 14.02 11.47
CA LEU A 107 3.66 14.80 10.45
C LEU A 107 5.19 14.79 10.61
N ASP A 108 5.69 14.66 11.83
CA ASP A 108 7.11 14.55 12.14
C ASP A 108 7.74 13.25 11.64
N ASP A 109 6.92 12.21 11.41
CA ASP A 109 7.34 10.90 10.93
C ASP A 109 7.34 10.76 9.39
N CYS A 110 7.15 11.84 8.63
CA CYS A 110 7.17 11.80 7.16
C CYS A 110 8.49 11.29 6.54
N THR A 111 9.56 11.11 7.33
CA THR A 111 10.78 10.45 6.85
C THR A 111 10.67 8.92 6.82
N ASN A 112 9.74 8.34 7.58
CA ASN A 112 9.48 6.91 7.64
C ASN A 112 8.83 6.39 6.35
N ALA A 113 9.38 5.34 5.74
CA ALA A 113 8.87 4.79 4.47
C ALA A 113 7.38 4.41 4.49
N TYR A 114 6.89 3.89 5.62
CA TYR A 114 5.47 3.54 5.76
C TYR A 114 4.59 4.78 5.83
N MET A 115 5.02 5.80 6.58
CA MET A 115 4.33 7.09 6.63
C MET A 115 4.35 7.76 5.26
N ARG A 116 5.49 7.71 4.54
CA ARG A 116 5.59 8.22 3.17
C ARG A 116 4.56 7.58 2.27
N TYR A 117 4.42 6.26 2.30
CA TYR A 117 3.48 5.52 1.45
C TYR A 117 2.01 5.76 1.86
N ALA A 118 1.72 5.74 3.16
CA ALA A 118 0.36 5.87 3.69
C ALA A 118 -0.18 7.30 3.62
N CYS A 119 0.68 8.30 3.82
CA CYS A 119 0.34 9.71 3.97
C CYS A 119 1.02 10.57 2.90
N ARG A 120 1.12 10.07 1.66
CA ARG A 120 1.86 10.72 0.56
C ARG A 120 1.43 12.17 0.34
N LYS A 121 0.14 12.48 0.47
CA LYS A 121 -0.37 13.84 0.23
C LYS A 121 -0.04 14.74 1.41
N THR A 122 -0.32 14.30 2.63
CA THR A 122 -0.04 15.07 3.84
C THR A 122 1.45 15.33 4.02
N CYS A 123 2.30 14.35 3.67
CA CYS A 123 3.75 14.49 3.65
C CYS A 123 4.32 15.15 2.37
N LEU A 124 3.46 15.67 1.49
CA LEU A 124 3.80 16.39 0.25
C LEU A 124 4.63 15.58 -0.79
N TYR A 125 4.74 14.26 -0.65
CA TYR A 125 5.53 13.41 -1.55
C TYR A 125 4.92 13.24 -2.94
N CYS A 126 3.59 13.37 -3.08
CA CYS A 126 2.90 13.20 -4.35
C CYS A 126 2.49 14.51 -5.05
N ILE A 127 2.86 15.66 -4.47
CA ILE A 127 2.49 16.97 -5.03
C ILE A 127 3.29 17.27 -6.29
N ASP A 128 4.57 16.91 -6.28
CA ASP A 128 5.40 16.95 -7.47
C ASP A 128 5.06 15.75 -8.37
N SER A 129 4.63 16.03 -9.60
CA SER A 129 4.37 14.99 -10.61
C SER A 129 5.66 14.29 -11.06
N CYS A 130 6.81 14.92 -10.85
CA CYS A 130 8.16 14.38 -11.00
C CYS A 130 8.66 13.74 -9.70
N ASN A 131 8.10 12.59 -9.34
CA ASN A 131 8.57 11.80 -8.21
C ASN A 131 8.79 10.34 -8.60
N ASP A 132 9.50 9.64 -7.71
CA ASP A 132 9.47 8.20 -7.69
C ASP A 132 8.34 7.78 -6.74
N VAL A 133 7.41 6.98 -7.26
CA VAL A 133 6.40 6.28 -6.47
C VAL A 133 7.03 5.06 -5.79
N GLY A 134 7.95 4.40 -6.51
CA GLY A 134 8.62 3.22 -6.01
C GLY A 134 9.68 3.53 -4.96
N SER A 135 10.09 2.52 -4.19
CA SER A 135 11.18 2.68 -3.23
C SER A 135 12.50 3.05 -3.91
N GLU A 136 13.38 3.73 -3.16
CA GLU A 136 14.71 4.13 -3.65
C GLU A 136 15.52 2.90 -4.10
N ASP A 137 15.48 1.82 -3.33
CA ASP A 137 16.17 0.57 -3.66
C ASP A 137 15.63 -0.04 -4.95
N PHE A 138 14.30 -0.13 -5.10
CA PHE A 138 13.67 -0.60 -6.33
C PHE A 138 14.13 0.22 -7.54
N CYS A 139 13.99 1.55 -7.46
CA CYS A 139 14.30 2.43 -8.58
C CYS A 139 15.78 2.41 -8.96
N ASN A 140 16.69 2.35 -7.98
CA ASN A 140 18.12 2.23 -8.23
C ASN A 140 18.47 0.91 -8.92
N ILE A 141 17.92 -0.21 -8.46
CA ILE A 141 18.14 -1.53 -9.08
C ILE A 141 17.61 -1.54 -10.52
N GLN A 142 16.42 -0.99 -10.75
CA GLN A 142 15.80 -0.97 -12.07
C GLN A 142 16.52 -0.05 -13.06
N LYS A 143 17.07 1.08 -12.59
CA LYS A 143 17.92 1.94 -13.39
C LYS A 143 19.20 1.22 -13.82
N LEU A 144 19.87 0.55 -12.88
CA LEU A 144 21.10 -0.22 -13.16
C LEU A 144 20.86 -1.40 -14.11
N SER A 145 19.67 -2.00 -14.08
CA SER A 145 19.29 -3.09 -14.99
C SER A 145 18.91 -2.61 -16.39
N GLY A 146 18.84 -1.30 -16.65
CA GLY A 146 18.40 -0.73 -17.93
C GLY A 146 16.89 -0.74 -18.14
N SER A 147 16.11 -1.06 -17.10
CA SER A 147 14.65 -1.19 -17.22
C SER A 147 13.94 0.15 -17.45
N CYS A 148 14.59 1.28 -17.16
CA CYS A 148 14.07 2.62 -17.48
C CYS A 148 13.78 2.83 -18.98
N GLU A 149 14.43 2.11 -19.89
CA GLU A 149 14.25 2.30 -21.33
C GLU A 149 13.03 1.53 -21.88
N ASN A 150 12.79 0.33 -21.34
CA ASN A 150 11.91 -0.67 -21.98
C ASN A 150 10.79 -1.19 -21.08
N ASN A 151 10.72 -0.77 -19.81
CA ASN A 151 9.69 -1.21 -18.87
C ASN A 151 8.80 -0.05 -18.45
N GLU A 152 7.57 -0.03 -18.97
CA GLU A 152 6.60 1.04 -18.72
C GLU A 152 6.15 1.14 -17.26
N VAL A 153 6.14 0.04 -16.51
CA VAL A 153 5.83 0.06 -15.06
C VAL A 153 6.97 0.74 -14.31
N VAL A 154 8.22 0.36 -14.60
CA VAL A 154 9.41 1.00 -14.02
C VAL A 154 9.45 2.48 -14.35
N LYS A 155 9.18 2.87 -15.60
CA LYS A 155 9.10 4.28 -15.99
C LYS A 155 8.12 5.06 -15.11
N LYS A 156 6.91 4.53 -14.92
CA LYS A 156 5.88 5.18 -14.08
C LYS A 156 6.27 5.24 -12.62
N MET A 157 6.85 4.17 -12.07
CA MET A 157 7.22 4.08 -10.66
C MET A 157 8.47 4.93 -10.34
N CYS A 158 9.36 5.12 -11.30
CA CYS A 158 10.70 5.66 -11.08
C CYS A 158 10.98 6.87 -11.98
N LYS A 159 10.00 7.77 -12.16
CA LYS A 159 10.11 8.87 -13.13
C LYS A 159 11.34 9.73 -12.89
N LYS A 160 11.59 10.09 -11.63
CA LYS A 160 12.72 10.94 -11.25
C LYS A 160 14.03 10.18 -11.41
N THR A 161 14.10 8.95 -10.90
CA THR A 161 15.31 8.12 -11.01
C THR A 161 15.67 7.80 -12.47
N CYS A 162 14.67 7.54 -13.32
CA CYS A 162 14.83 7.31 -14.75
C CYS A 162 15.03 8.59 -15.56
N ASN A 163 15.02 9.79 -14.94
CA ASN A 163 15.13 11.09 -15.61
C ASN A 163 14.08 11.31 -16.71
N ILE A 164 12.86 10.83 -16.51
CA ILE A 164 11.74 10.94 -17.47
C ILE A 164 10.65 11.90 -16.99
N CYS A 165 10.97 12.76 -16.04
CA CYS A 165 10.10 13.86 -15.72
C CYS A 165 10.04 14.81 -16.91
N GLU A 166 8.97 14.70 -17.70
CA GLU A 166 8.66 15.72 -18.69
C GLU A 166 8.40 17.02 -17.93
N PHE A 167 9.13 18.08 -18.28
CA PHE A 167 8.73 19.42 -17.90
C PHE A 167 7.42 19.70 -18.63
N GLU A 168 6.29 19.41 -18.01
CA GLU A 168 5.04 20.03 -18.43
C GLU A 168 5.28 21.54 -18.33
N GLN A 169 5.45 22.17 -19.49
CA GLN A 169 5.45 23.62 -19.62
C GLN A 169 4.09 24.10 -19.11
N CYS A 170 4.08 24.62 -17.88
CA CYS A 170 3.01 25.48 -17.38
C CYS A 170 2.86 26.72 -18.29
#